data_AF-A0A646HGB2-F1
#
_entry.id   AF-A0A646HGB2-F1
#
_cell.length_a   1.000
_cell.length_b   1.000
_cell.length_c   1.000
_cell.angle_alpha   90.00
_cell.angle_beta   90.00
_cell.angle_gamma   90.00
#
_symmetry.space_group_name_H-M   'P 1'
#
loop_
_entity.id
_entity.type
_entity.pdbx_description
1 polymer ?
#
loop_
_entity_poly.entity_id
_entity_poly.type
_entity_poly.pdbx_seq_one_letter_code
_entity_poly.pdbx_strand_id
1 'polypeptide(L)'
;MKAKRRFNIWLWVLLCIPCLLTSCDHDVHDCEGGGGLSVSLAWTDEADKGTEVKDVKLWIFDTDDGSPVVEKQYGSAQEVASQRFSLQEGHYRILTTANLVAPYIIGGATRAIPNMNRLMLGLSNPSASPEHAYYGVTDIVIDKEDVRYITKSNMRHILAELTIFIEGVPDN
;
A
#
# COMPACT_ATOMS: atom_id res chain seq x y z
N MET A 1 36.25 -5.74 -50.58
CA MET A 1 34.79 -5.97 -50.49
C MET A 1 34.36 -5.89 -49.02
N LYS A 2 33.53 -4.89 -48.70
CA LYS A 2 32.89 -4.66 -47.40
C LYS A 2 31.69 -5.60 -47.25
N ALA A 3 31.72 -6.53 -46.29
CA ALA A 3 30.51 -7.14 -45.73
C ALA A 3 30.90 -8.06 -44.57
N LYS A 4 30.92 -7.55 -43.32
CA LYS A 4 30.87 -8.40 -42.11
C LYS A 4 30.63 -7.64 -40.80
N ARG A 5 30.13 -6.40 -40.84
CA ARG A 5 29.94 -5.56 -39.64
C ARG A 5 28.47 -5.32 -39.26
N ARG A 6 27.52 -6.00 -39.91
CA ARG A 6 26.08 -5.89 -39.61
C ARG A 6 25.48 -7.10 -38.90
N PHE A 7 26.13 -8.26 -38.96
CA PHE A 7 25.58 -9.51 -38.41
C PHE A 7 25.76 -9.66 -36.90
N ASN A 8 26.71 -8.93 -36.29
CA ASN A 8 27.02 -9.09 -34.87
C ASN A 8 26.20 -8.19 -33.94
N ILE A 9 25.57 -7.13 -34.47
CA ILE A 9 24.76 -6.21 -33.65
C ILE A 9 23.34 -6.76 -33.46
N TRP A 10 22.81 -7.44 -34.47
CA TRP A 10 21.48 -8.06 -34.41
C TRP A 10 21.41 -9.24 -33.45
N LEU A 11 22.52 -9.97 -33.30
CA LEU A 11 22.62 -11.11 -32.38
C LEU A 11 22.61 -10.69 -30.90
N TRP A 12 23.11 -9.48 -30.59
CA TRP A 12 23.09 -8.94 -29.22
C TRP A 12 21.74 -8.36 -28.82
N VAL A 13 20.98 -7.79 -29.76
CA VAL A 13 19.62 -7.29 -29.49
C VAL A 13 18.64 -8.44 -29.23
N LEU A 14 18.80 -9.58 -29.92
CA LEU A 14 17.99 -10.78 -29.69
C LEU A 14 18.23 -11.44 -28.33
N LEU A 15 19.41 -11.29 -27.74
CA LEU A 15 19.78 -11.91 -26.46
C LEU A 15 19.27 -11.13 -25.23
N CYS A 16 18.94 -9.84 -25.37
CA CYS A 16 18.48 -8.99 -24.26
C CYS A 16 16.95 -8.90 -24.13
N ILE A 17 16.19 -9.36 -25.13
CA ILE A 17 14.72 -9.37 -25.11
C ILE A 17 14.12 -10.37 -24.09
N PRO A 18 14.74 -11.54 -23.78
CA PRO A 18 14.21 -12.44 -22.75
C PRO A 18 14.39 -11.94 -21.31
N CYS A 19 15.33 -11.02 -21.05
CA CYS A 19 15.64 -10.56 -19.70
C CYS A 19 14.73 -9.43 -19.19
N LEU A 20 13.85 -8.87 -20.04
CA LEU A 20 12.87 -7.85 -19.65
C LEU A 20 11.47 -8.44 -19.42
N LEU A 21 11.31 -9.75 -19.63
CA LEU A 21 10.09 -10.50 -19.35
C LEU A 21 10.34 -11.51 -18.23
N THR A 22 10.97 -11.09 -17.13
CA THR A 22 10.60 -11.70 -15.86
C THR A 22 9.21 -11.14 -15.55
N SER A 23 8.18 -11.67 -16.22
CA SER A 23 6.85 -11.69 -15.64
C SER A 23 7.08 -12.28 -14.25
N CYS A 24 6.84 -11.48 -13.20
CA CYS A 24 6.72 -12.04 -11.88
C CYS A 24 5.64 -13.11 -12.01
N ASP A 25 6.07 -14.36 -12.07
CA ASP A 25 5.22 -15.53 -11.94
C ASP A 25 4.74 -15.46 -10.50
N HIS A 26 3.68 -14.68 -10.29
CA HIS A 26 2.92 -14.79 -9.08
C HIS A 26 2.11 -16.03 -9.32
N ASP A 27 2.54 -17.11 -8.66
CA ASP A 27 1.80 -18.35 -8.47
C ASP A 27 0.35 -17.97 -8.19
N VAL A 28 -0.46 -17.92 -9.25
CA VAL A 28 -1.90 -17.79 -9.16
C VAL A 28 -2.30 -19.16 -8.71
N HIS A 29 -2.31 -19.36 -7.40
CA HIS A 29 -3.22 -20.33 -6.84
C HIS A 29 -4.59 -19.96 -7.38
N ASP A 30 -5.00 -20.69 -8.41
CA ASP A 30 -6.34 -20.68 -8.97
C ASP A 30 -7.27 -20.90 -7.78
N CYS A 31 -7.82 -19.79 -7.28
CA CYS A 31 -8.85 -19.82 -6.27
C CYS A 31 -10.14 -20.22 -6.99
N GLU A 32 -10.21 -21.49 -7.40
CA GLU A 32 -11.45 -22.13 -7.84
C GLU A 32 -12.48 -22.16 -6.68
N GLY A 33 -12.04 -21.90 -5.45
CA GLY A 33 -12.87 -21.64 -4.27
C GLY A 33 -13.38 -20.19 -4.22
N GLY A 34 -14.70 -20.02 -4.10
CA GLY A 34 -15.39 -18.73 -3.98
C GLY A 34 -15.16 -17.99 -2.65
N GLY A 35 -14.04 -18.23 -1.96
CA GLY A 35 -13.60 -17.63 -0.68
C GLY A 35 -12.55 -16.54 -0.82
N GLY A 36 -12.25 -15.80 0.25
CA GLY A 36 -11.22 -14.75 0.26
C GLY A 36 -11.66 -13.41 0.84
N LEU A 37 -10.68 -12.53 1.05
CA LEU A 37 -10.82 -11.25 1.73
C LEU A 37 -10.93 -10.08 0.74
N SER A 38 -11.97 -9.26 0.89
CA SER A 38 -12.06 -7.93 0.29
C SER A 38 -11.89 -6.85 1.35
N VAL A 39 -11.08 -5.84 1.05
CA VAL A 39 -10.81 -4.71 1.94
C VAL A 39 -11.40 -3.44 1.32
N SER A 40 -12.12 -2.66 2.11
CA SER A 40 -12.62 -1.33 1.70
C SER A 40 -12.10 -0.27 2.64
N LEU A 41 -12.01 0.98 2.18
CA LEU A 41 -11.61 2.11 3.01
C LEU A 41 -12.86 2.77 3.62
N ALA A 42 -12.79 3.12 4.90
CA ALA A 42 -13.86 3.83 5.59
C ALA A 42 -13.29 5.02 6.35
N TRP A 43 -13.81 6.22 6.13
CA TRP A 43 -13.40 7.42 6.86
C TRP A 43 -13.91 7.37 8.29
N THR A 44 -13.03 7.65 9.26
CA THR A 44 -13.42 7.76 10.67
C THR A 44 -14.02 9.13 10.97
N ASP A 45 -13.49 10.18 10.34
CA ASP A 45 -14.00 11.55 10.45
C ASP A 45 -14.98 11.84 9.31
N GLU A 46 -16.08 12.51 9.63
CA GLU A 46 -17.07 12.96 8.65
C GLU A 46 -16.50 14.07 7.75
N ALA A 47 -15.58 14.90 8.27
CA ALA A 47 -14.92 15.96 7.51
C ALA A 47 -14.08 15.42 6.34
N ASP A 48 -13.61 14.18 6.46
CA ASP A 48 -12.78 13.53 5.43
C ASP A 48 -13.61 12.86 4.32
N LYS A 49 -14.93 12.78 4.48
CA LYS A 49 -15.78 12.15 3.46
C LYS A 49 -15.73 12.92 2.15
N GLY A 50 -15.45 12.19 1.08
CA GLY A 50 -15.31 12.76 -0.27
C GLY A 50 -13.88 13.16 -0.61
N THR A 51 -12.92 13.00 0.32
CA THR A 51 -11.49 13.13 0.02
C THR A 51 -11.11 12.22 -1.14
N GLU A 52 -10.40 12.77 -2.12
CA GLU A 52 -9.82 12.00 -3.21
C GLU A 52 -8.76 11.04 -2.65
N VAL A 53 -8.88 9.77 -3.00
CA VAL A 53 -7.96 8.71 -2.60
C VAL A 53 -7.05 8.35 -3.76
N LYS A 54 -5.75 8.60 -3.57
CA LYS A 54 -4.64 8.25 -4.46
C LYS A 54 -3.55 7.53 -3.68
N ASP A 55 -2.64 6.86 -4.39
CA ASP A 55 -1.48 6.18 -3.80
C ASP A 55 -1.83 5.30 -2.58
N VAL A 56 -2.71 4.32 -2.79
CA VAL A 56 -3.10 3.42 -1.70
C VAL A 56 -2.08 2.30 -1.60
N LYS A 57 -1.42 2.16 -0.45
CA LYS A 57 -0.54 1.01 -0.17
C LYS A 57 -1.20 0.14 0.88
N LEU A 58 -1.23 -1.15 0.62
CA LEU A 58 -1.86 -2.15 1.47
C LEU A 58 -0.85 -3.24 1.80
N TRP A 59 -0.71 -3.50 3.10
CA TRP A 59 0.02 -4.63 3.63
C TRP A 59 -0.93 -5.53 4.42
N ILE A 60 -0.78 -6.83 4.27
CA ILE A 60 -1.40 -7.83 5.15
C ILE A 60 -0.27 -8.57 5.84
N PHE A 61 -0.21 -8.47 7.16
CA PHE A 61 0.77 -9.15 7.99
C PHE A 61 0.14 -10.34 8.68
N ASP A 62 0.85 -11.45 8.72
CA ASP A 62 0.55 -12.53 9.66
C ASP A 62 0.83 -12.02 11.07
N THR A 63 -0.09 -12.23 12.03
CA THR A 63 0.11 -11.69 13.38
C THR A 63 0.98 -12.56 14.29
N ASP A 64 1.20 -13.83 13.93
CA ASP A 64 1.97 -14.76 14.75
C ASP A 64 3.47 -14.45 14.67
N ASP A 65 3.98 -14.12 13.48
CA ASP A 65 5.39 -13.76 13.27
C ASP A 65 5.61 -12.30 12.80
N GLY A 66 4.54 -11.59 12.42
CA GLY A 66 4.58 -10.21 11.94
C GLY A 66 5.13 -10.04 10.52
N SER A 67 5.24 -11.14 9.75
CA SER A 67 5.75 -11.13 8.39
C SER A 67 4.72 -10.60 7.38
N PRO A 68 5.14 -9.91 6.31
CA PRO A 68 4.24 -9.47 5.26
C PRO A 68 3.84 -10.65 4.36
N VAL A 69 2.55 -10.94 4.29
CA VAL A 69 1.95 -11.94 3.39
C VAL A 69 1.53 -11.30 2.07
N VAL A 70 1.01 -10.08 2.13
CA VAL A 70 0.62 -9.28 0.96
C VAL A 70 1.22 -7.89 1.08
N GLU A 71 1.79 -7.40 -0.03
CA GLU A 71 2.19 -6.01 -0.22
C GLU A 71 1.77 -5.59 -1.63
N LYS A 72 0.87 -4.59 -1.71
CA LYS A 72 0.32 -4.10 -2.98
C LYS A 72 0.11 -2.59 -2.93
N GLN A 73 0.13 -1.98 -4.11
CA GLN A 73 -0.15 -0.56 -4.31
C GLN A 73 -1.23 -0.39 -5.36
N TYR A 74 -2.13 0.55 -5.13
CA TYR A 74 -3.30 0.83 -5.95
C TYR A 74 -3.44 2.33 -6.19
N GLY A 75 -4.09 2.69 -7.29
CA GLY A 75 -4.35 4.08 -7.67
C GLY A 75 -5.53 4.69 -6.93
N SER A 76 -6.47 3.89 -6.43
CA SER A 76 -7.73 4.37 -5.86
C SER A 76 -8.36 3.44 -4.82
N ALA A 77 -9.32 3.96 -4.04
CA ALA A 77 -10.12 3.16 -3.11
C ALA A 77 -10.96 2.07 -3.81
N GLN A 78 -11.43 2.35 -5.03
CA GLN A 78 -12.21 1.39 -5.81
C GLN A 78 -11.38 0.19 -6.25
N GLU A 79 -10.14 0.44 -6.68
CA GLU A 79 -9.22 -0.64 -7.04
C GLU A 79 -8.97 -1.57 -5.86
N VAL A 80 -8.74 -1.04 -4.65
CA VAL A 80 -8.60 -1.83 -3.42
C VAL A 80 -9.85 -2.66 -3.15
N ALA A 81 -11.03 -2.04 -3.21
CA ALA A 81 -12.30 -2.71 -2.93
C ALA A 81 -12.66 -3.81 -3.95
N SER A 82 -12.11 -3.72 -5.17
CA SER A 82 -12.27 -4.76 -6.20
C SER A 82 -11.37 -5.97 -5.97
N GLN A 83 -10.37 -5.87 -5.09
CA GLN A 83 -9.45 -6.96 -4.82
C GLN A 83 -10.10 -8.07 -4.00
N ARG A 84 -9.54 -9.25 -4.22
CA ARG A 84 -9.87 -10.46 -3.50
C ARG A 84 -8.57 -11.16 -3.14
N PHE A 85 -8.21 -11.13 -1.86
CA PHE A 85 -7.01 -11.77 -1.34
C PHE A 85 -7.37 -13.18 -0.89
N SER A 86 -6.71 -14.17 -1.48
CA SER A 86 -6.77 -15.54 -0.98
C SER A 86 -5.77 -15.68 0.15
N LEU A 87 -6.26 -16.02 1.34
CA LEU A 87 -5.48 -16.17 2.55
C LEU A 87 -5.82 -17.52 3.16
N GLN A 88 -4.82 -18.19 3.74
CA GLN A 88 -5.04 -19.38 4.54
C GLN A 88 -5.76 -19.03 5.84
N GLU A 89 -6.20 -20.05 6.58
CA GLU A 89 -6.71 -19.86 7.93
C GLU A 89 -5.63 -19.26 8.84
N GLY A 90 -5.99 -18.22 9.58
CA GLY A 90 -5.01 -17.49 10.39
C GLY A 90 -5.49 -16.14 10.89
N HIS A 91 -4.59 -15.47 11.61
CA HIS A 91 -4.80 -14.15 12.18
C HIS A 91 -3.95 -13.14 11.43
N TYR A 92 -4.61 -12.10 10.91
CA TYR A 92 -3.95 -11.11 10.07
C TYR A 92 -4.20 -9.70 10.55
N ARG A 93 -3.21 -8.85 10.34
CA ARG A 93 -3.32 -7.40 10.50
C ARG A 93 -3.13 -6.71 9.16
N ILE A 94 -4.12 -5.94 8.79
CA ILE A 94 -4.14 -5.16 7.55
C ILE A 94 -3.73 -3.74 7.90
N LEU A 95 -2.70 -3.26 7.22
CA LEU A 95 -2.31 -1.85 7.23
C LEU A 95 -2.61 -1.27 5.86
N THR A 96 -3.31 -0.14 5.83
CA THR A 96 -3.51 0.62 4.60
C THR A 96 -3.06 2.05 4.79
N THR A 97 -2.35 2.61 3.83
CA THR A 97 -2.07 4.06 3.75
C THR A 97 -2.66 4.62 2.48
N ALA A 98 -3.13 5.86 2.51
CA ALA A 98 -3.60 6.60 1.34
C ALA A 98 -2.98 7.99 1.31
N ASN A 99 -2.76 8.52 0.11
CA ASN A 99 -2.19 9.84 -0.15
C ASN A 99 -0.78 10.02 0.48
N LEU A 100 -0.06 8.92 0.75
CA LEU A 100 1.25 8.91 1.40
C LEU A 100 2.38 9.22 0.40
N VAL A 101 2.32 10.40 -0.20
CA VAL A 101 3.30 10.91 -1.17
C VAL A 101 4.22 11.96 -0.53
N ALA A 102 5.32 12.33 -1.19
CA ALA A 102 6.23 13.35 -0.67
C ALA A 102 5.45 14.62 -0.25
N PRO A 103 5.72 15.20 0.93
CA PRO A 103 6.89 14.98 1.80
C PRO A 103 6.75 13.85 2.83
N TYR A 104 5.66 13.07 2.81
CA TYR A 104 5.56 11.90 3.68
C TYR A 104 6.63 10.85 3.34
N ILE A 105 7.13 10.19 4.37
CA ILE A 105 8.12 9.12 4.27
C ILE A 105 7.73 7.92 5.12
N ILE A 106 8.14 6.75 4.66
CA ILE A 106 8.16 5.54 5.45
C ILE A 106 9.60 5.36 5.97
N GLY A 107 9.82 5.68 7.23
CA GLY A 107 11.09 5.47 7.93
C GLY A 107 11.48 3.98 7.95
N GLY A 108 12.74 3.69 7.63
CA GLY A 108 13.29 2.34 7.58
C GLY A 108 13.23 1.63 6.22
N ALA A 109 12.56 2.20 5.21
CA ALA A 109 12.37 1.54 3.92
C ALA A 109 13.34 2.06 2.83
N THR A 110 14.58 1.57 2.85
CA THR A 110 15.37 1.41 1.60
C THR A 110 15.12 0.05 0.94
N ARG A 111 14.29 -0.81 1.55
CA ARG A 111 13.85 -2.14 1.12
C ARG A 111 12.42 -2.43 1.62
N ALA A 112 11.82 -3.53 1.13
CA ALA A 112 10.53 -4.06 1.58
C ALA A 112 10.43 -4.10 3.12
N ILE A 113 9.25 -3.78 3.66
CA ILE A 113 9.00 -3.67 5.10
C ILE A 113 8.99 -5.09 5.70
N PRO A 114 9.99 -5.48 6.51
CA PRO A 114 10.11 -6.87 6.97
C PRO A 114 9.13 -7.22 8.09
N ASN A 115 8.65 -6.20 8.82
CA ASN A 115 7.74 -6.37 9.95
C ASN A 115 7.03 -5.04 10.24
N MET A 116 5.73 -5.10 10.50
CA MET A 116 4.91 -3.92 10.77
C MET A 116 5.39 -3.10 11.97
N ASN A 117 5.92 -3.74 13.02
CA ASN A 117 6.38 -3.04 14.23
C ASN A 117 7.59 -2.13 13.99
N ARG A 118 8.22 -2.23 12.80
CA ARG A 118 9.35 -1.39 12.40
C ARG A 118 8.95 -0.29 11.42
N LEU A 119 7.67 -0.23 11.04
CA LEU A 119 7.16 0.81 10.16
C LEU A 119 7.07 2.13 10.93
N MET A 120 7.73 3.16 10.39
CA MET A 120 7.57 4.51 10.88
C MET A 120 7.01 5.38 9.76
N LEU A 121 5.97 6.15 10.02
CA LEU A 121 5.46 7.14 9.08
C LEU A 121 5.84 8.53 9.60
N GLY A 122 6.24 9.43 8.72
CA GLY A 122 6.64 10.77 9.11
C GLY A 122 6.82 11.70 7.92
N LEU A 123 7.46 12.84 8.16
CA LEU A 123 7.80 13.82 7.13
C LEU A 123 9.31 13.83 6.89
N SER A 124 9.72 13.99 5.63
CA SER A 124 11.12 14.27 5.29
C SER A 124 11.57 15.65 5.75
N ASN A 125 10.65 16.62 5.80
CA ASN A 125 10.84 17.95 6.35
C ASN A 125 9.76 18.22 7.41
N PRO A 126 10.11 18.29 8.72
CA PRO A 126 9.15 18.51 9.79
C PRO A 126 8.38 19.83 9.70
N SER A 127 8.94 20.84 9.01
CA SER A 127 8.29 22.14 8.81
C SER A 127 7.38 22.17 7.58
N ALA A 128 7.24 21.06 6.85
CA ALA A 128 6.31 20.98 5.73
C ALA A 128 4.85 21.00 6.24
N SER A 129 3.97 21.63 5.47
CA SER A 129 2.52 21.62 5.69
C SER A 129 1.82 20.99 4.48
N PRO A 130 1.91 19.65 4.33
CA PRO A 130 1.25 18.95 3.23
C PRO A 130 -0.26 18.77 3.49
N GLU A 131 -1.00 18.43 2.44
CA GLU A 131 -2.34 17.85 2.58
C GLU A 131 -2.31 16.58 3.45
N HIS A 132 -3.46 16.20 4.00
CA HIS A 132 -3.56 15.01 4.85
C HIS A 132 -3.26 13.73 4.06
N ALA A 133 -2.38 12.92 4.63
CA ALA A 133 -2.26 11.51 4.31
C ALA A 133 -2.92 10.69 5.41
N TYR A 134 -3.33 9.48 5.05
CA TYR A 134 -4.19 8.66 5.89
C TYR A 134 -3.60 7.28 6.12
N TYR A 135 -3.93 6.70 7.26
CA TYR A 135 -3.64 5.31 7.57
C TYR A 135 -4.83 4.64 8.25
N GLY A 136 -4.94 3.33 8.08
CA GLY A 136 -5.87 2.49 8.81
C GLY A 136 -5.22 1.16 9.16
N VAL A 137 -5.54 0.65 10.35
CA VAL A 137 -5.07 -0.66 10.84
C VAL A 137 -6.29 -1.46 11.25
N THR A 138 -6.38 -2.71 10.79
CA THR A 138 -7.53 -3.57 11.07
C THR A 138 -7.10 -5.01 11.22
N ASP A 139 -7.53 -5.65 12.30
CA ASP A 139 -7.29 -7.06 12.56
C ASP A 139 -8.44 -7.90 12.01
N ILE A 140 -8.11 -9.08 11.47
CA ILE A 140 -9.08 -10.04 10.96
C ILE A 140 -8.64 -11.47 11.24
N VAL A 141 -9.62 -12.35 11.45
CA VAL A 141 -9.42 -13.79 11.56
C VAL A 141 -10.06 -14.45 10.34
N ILE A 142 -9.29 -15.26 9.63
CA ILE A 142 -9.78 -16.14 8.56
C ILE A 142 -9.94 -17.51 9.19
N ASP A 143 -11.18 -17.94 9.41
CA ASP A 143 -11.49 -19.21 10.09
C ASP A 143 -11.79 -20.37 9.13
N LYS A 144 -11.94 -20.06 7.83
CA LYS A 144 -12.28 -20.98 6.74
C LYS A 144 -11.80 -20.41 5.40
N GLU A 145 -11.25 -21.27 4.55
CA GLU A 145 -10.67 -20.88 3.25
C GLU A 145 -11.73 -20.51 2.18
N ASP A 146 -12.90 -21.17 2.16
CA ASP A 146 -13.93 -20.99 1.12
C ASP A 146 -15.01 -19.93 1.45
N VAL A 147 -14.78 -19.10 2.46
CA VAL A 147 -15.73 -18.05 2.89
C VAL A 147 -15.29 -16.69 2.39
N ARG A 148 -16.24 -15.84 1.99
CA ARG A 148 -15.97 -14.45 1.63
C ARG A 148 -15.96 -13.57 2.88
N TYR A 149 -14.82 -12.92 3.13
CA TYR A 149 -14.66 -11.92 4.18
C TYR A 149 -14.67 -10.53 3.57
N ILE A 150 -15.33 -9.60 4.26
CA ILE A 150 -15.33 -8.19 3.89
C ILE A 150 -14.98 -7.40 5.12
N THR A 151 -13.93 -6.59 5.03
CA THR A 151 -13.50 -5.72 6.13
C THR A 151 -13.31 -4.30 5.67
N LYS A 152 -13.28 -3.39 6.65
CA LYS A 152 -13.10 -1.96 6.46
C LYS A 152 -11.83 -1.52 7.17
N SER A 153 -10.92 -0.91 6.42
CA SER A 153 -9.81 -0.16 6.99
C SER A 153 -10.32 1.21 7.42
N ASN A 154 -10.42 1.42 8.73
CA ASN A 154 -10.86 2.70 9.29
C ASN A 154 -9.71 3.73 9.20
N MET A 155 -9.84 4.65 8.24
CA MET A 155 -8.83 5.63 7.87
C MET A 155 -8.85 6.83 8.82
N ARG A 156 -7.66 7.30 9.19
CA ARG A 156 -7.39 8.45 10.07
C ARG A 156 -6.20 9.24 9.53
N HIS A 157 -6.12 10.54 9.86
CA HIS A 157 -4.95 11.35 9.53
C HIS A 157 -3.68 10.77 10.15
N ILE A 158 -2.59 10.77 9.38
CA ILE A 158 -1.26 10.40 9.87
C ILE A 158 -0.69 11.47 10.81
N LEU A 159 -0.99 12.74 10.54
CA LEU A 159 -0.57 13.87 11.36
C LEU A 159 -1.80 14.52 11.99
N ALA A 160 -1.68 14.94 13.25
CA ALA A 160 -2.72 15.72 13.91
C ALA A 160 -2.70 17.17 13.42
N GLU A 161 -3.88 17.80 13.35
CA GLU A 161 -4.02 19.22 13.10
C GLU A 161 -4.17 19.99 14.43
N LEU A 162 -3.58 21.19 14.49
CA LEU A 162 -3.75 22.14 15.58
C LEU A 162 -4.03 23.52 15.02
N THR A 163 -5.23 24.04 15.24
CA THR A 163 -5.59 25.43 14.97
C THR A 163 -5.52 26.23 16.27
N ILE A 164 -4.82 27.38 16.25
CA ILE A 164 -4.67 28.27 17.41
C ILE A 164 -5.27 29.63 17.08
N PHE A 165 -6.19 30.11 17.92
CA PHE A 165 -6.74 31.46 17.87
C PHE A 165 -6.18 32.29 19.03
N ILE A 166 -5.63 33.47 18.73
CA ILE A 166 -5.07 34.39 19.72
C ILE A 166 -5.87 35.69 19.67
N GLU A 167 -6.54 36.04 20.77
CA GLU A 167 -7.35 37.25 20.91
C GLU A 167 -6.69 38.22 21.90
N GLY A 168 -6.94 39.53 21.75
CA GLY A 168 -6.47 40.56 22.69
C GLY A 168 -4.98 40.91 22.57
N VAL A 169 -4.38 40.74 21.38
CA VAL A 169 -3.02 41.21 21.10
C VAL A 169 -2.98 42.74 21.25
N PRO A 170 -2.08 43.32 22.07
CA PRO A 170 -2.00 44.76 22.26
C PRO A 170 -1.69 45.50 20.96
N ASP A 171 -2.34 46.64 20.75
CA ASP A 171 -1.99 47.55 19.66
C ASP A 171 -0.64 48.23 19.97
N ASN A 172 0.28 48.25 18.99
CA ASN A 172 1.59 48.91 19.08
C ASN A 172 1.52 50.40 18.78
#